data_AF-A0A1G9YND9-F1
#
_entry.id   AF-A0A1G9YND9-F1
#
_cell.length_a   1.000
_cell.length_b   1.000
_cell.length_c   1.000
_cell.angle_alpha   90.00
_cell.angle_beta   90.00
_cell.angle_gamma   90.00
#
_symmetry.space_group_name_H-M   'P 1'
#
loop_
_entity.id
_entity.type
_entity.pdbx_description
1 polymer ?
#
loop_
_entity_poly.entity_id
_entity_poly.type
_entity_poly.pdbx_seq_one_letter_code
_entity_poly.pdbx_strand_id
1 'polypeptide(L)'
;MSTIKEISIRCAVCGIESKQAILTSYSLFGEPDLDFRPAPMLRSTMKYWLMECPNCGYVAKNLRRWPWAAKKTLRQIYSGLDANLPFSAHAFYKRALYCEHVRHTTGALRAYLYAAWACDDAEDDIHAMAMRLKCLELAQKKLHCCRRSKWRKHMQLIADLLRRTQNIAALRAMDTNDRRLDYTTRELLIYQKALAEKHDFSAHNRAEIDLEPFDNFYERKSSDGLDPSYELEADLAQALSMHPADRTEALERLDFLRPHELNLPYHAYDAVLRQHRGLPVSTDNPYDVEDIAKVVNSEFLDMMETFAVPHSMVRERVTLQNKT
;
A
#
# COMPACT_ATOMS: atom_id res chain seq x y z
N MET A 1 -16.34 -7.26 9.59
CA MET A 1 -16.81 -8.44 8.83
C MET A 1 -16.21 -8.39 7.43
N SER A 2 -15.79 -9.51 6.88
CA SER A 2 -15.25 -9.57 5.50
C SER A 2 -16.24 -10.35 4.62
N THR A 3 -16.56 -9.81 3.45
CA THR A 3 -17.48 -10.44 2.50
C THR A 3 -16.68 -11.03 1.36
N ILE A 4 -16.93 -12.30 1.07
CA ILE A 4 -16.27 -13.05 -0.01
C ILE A 4 -17.34 -13.44 -1.02
N LYS A 5 -17.03 -13.29 -2.30
CA LYS A 5 -17.90 -13.70 -3.41
C LYS A 5 -17.17 -14.70 -4.29
N GLU A 6 -17.84 -15.80 -4.62
CA GLU A 6 -17.38 -16.68 -5.69
C GLU A 6 -17.78 -16.11 -7.05
N ILE A 7 -16.81 -16.06 -7.96
CA ILE A 7 -17.02 -15.64 -9.34
C ILE A 7 -16.47 -16.70 -10.29
N SER A 8 -17.10 -16.83 -11.46
CA SER A 8 -16.56 -17.60 -12.57
C SER A 8 -15.72 -16.70 -13.46
N ILE A 9 -14.47 -17.08 -13.71
CA ILE A 9 -13.54 -16.27 -14.50
C ILE A 9 -12.83 -17.13 -15.55
N ARG A 10 -12.85 -16.64 -16.79
CA ARG A 10 -12.08 -17.20 -17.91
C ARG A 10 -10.64 -16.70 -17.84
N CYS A 11 -9.69 -17.62 -17.76
CA CYS A 11 -8.26 -17.29 -17.74
C CYS A 11 -7.81 -16.75 -19.10
N ALA A 12 -7.17 -15.59 -19.12
CA ALA A 12 -6.63 -15.00 -20.33
C ALA A 12 -5.57 -15.90 -21.01
N VAL A 13 -4.77 -16.63 -20.23
CA VAL A 13 -3.64 -17.43 -20.77
C VAL A 13 -4.08 -18.73 -21.42
N CYS A 14 -5.05 -19.42 -20.84
CA CYS A 14 -5.45 -20.77 -21.31
C CYS A 14 -6.89 -20.86 -21.79
N GLY A 15 -7.70 -19.81 -21.64
CA GLY A 15 -9.10 -19.79 -22.04
C GLY A 15 -10.03 -20.63 -21.17
N ILE A 16 -9.51 -21.38 -20.19
CA ILE A 16 -10.33 -22.21 -19.30
C ILE A 16 -10.98 -21.35 -18.22
N GLU A 17 -12.26 -21.62 -17.99
CA GLU A 17 -13.06 -21.01 -16.94
C GLU A 17 -12.88 -21.73 -15.61
N SER A 18 -12.74 -20.98 -14.53
CA SER A 18 -12.56 -21.52 -13.18
C SER A 18 -13.27 -20.66 -12.15
N LYS A 19 -13.74 -21.27 -11.07
CA LYS A 19 -14.27 -20.55 -9.91
C LYS A 19 -13.13 -19.93 -9.12
N GLN A 20 -13.29 -18.68 -8.72
CA GLN A 20 -12.35 -17.94 -7.89
C GLN A 20 -13.12 -17.24 -6.77
N ALA A 21 -12.57 -17.25 -5.56
CA ALA A 21 -13.10 -16.49 -4.44
C ALA A 21 -12.41 -15.11 -4.39
N ILE A 22 -13.21 -14.04 -4.40
CA ILE A 22 -12.70 -12.67 -4.32
C ILE A 22 -13.21 -12.00 -3.04
N LEU A 23 -12.34 -11.19 -2.43
CA LEU A 23 -12.72 -10.30 -1.34
C LEU A 23 -13.48 -9.10 -1.93
N THR A 24 -14.73 -8.88 -1.50
CA THR A 24 -15.55 -7.75 -1.97
C THR A 24 -15.59 -6.60 -1.00
N SER A 25 -15.50 -6.90 0.30
CA SER A 25 -15.38 -5.90 1.36
C SER A 25 -14.67 -6.50 2.56
N TYR A 26 -14.05 -5.64 3.35
CA TYR A 26 -13.36 -6.02 4.58
C TYR A 26 -13.48 -4.90 5.60
N SER A 27 -13.32 -5.24 6.87
CA SER A 27 -13.14 -4.27 7.94
C SER A 27 -11.68 -4.24 8.35
N LEU A 28 -11.17 -3.05 8.62
CA LEU A 28 -9.85 -2.81 9.21
C LEU A 28 -10.04 -2.49 10.69
N PHE A 29 -9.49 -3.32 11.55
CA PHE A 29 -9.44 -3.09 12.99
C PHE A 29 -8.05 -3.48 13.49
N GLY A 30 -7.44 -2.61 14.30
CA GLY A 30 -6.08 -2.76 14.82
C GLY A 30 -5.00 -2.16 13.92
N GLU A 31 -3.84 -1.97 14.52
CA GLU A 31 -2.65 -1.44 13.83
C GLU A 31 -1.93 -2.53 13.03
N PRO A 32 -1.27 -2.18 11.92
CA PRO A 32 -0.43 -3.11 11.18
C PRO A 32 0.89 -3.39 11.91
N ASP A 33 1.55 -4.47 11.50
CA ASP A 33 2.91 -4.80 11.92
C ASP A 33 3.90 -3.74 11.39
N LEU A 34 5.12 -3.72 11.93
CA LEU A 34 6.17 -2.77 11.56
C LEU A 34 6.57 -2.85 10.07
N ASP A 35 6.41 -4.02 9.44
CA ASP A 35 6.61 -4.25 8.01
C ASP A 35 5.38 -3.98 7.14
N PHE A 36 4.33 -3.39 7.73
CA PHE A 36 3.03 -3.11 7.12
C PHE A 36 2.13 -4.33 6.91
N ARG A 37 2.43 -5.48 7.52
CA ARG A 37 1.50 -6.61 7.53
C ARG A 37 0.21 -6.19 8.20
N PRO A 38 -0.96 -6.40 7.56
CA PRO A 38 -2.20 -5.91 8.12
C PRO A 38 -2.57 -6.65 9.41
N ALA A 39 -3.44 -6.02 10.20
CA ALA A 39 -4.03 -6.61 11.39
C ALA A 39 -4.81 -7.92 11.07
N PRO A 40 -5.05 -8.80 12.06
CA PRO A 40 -5.51 -10.18 11.85
C PRO A 40 -6.74 -10.34 10.95
N MET A 41 -7.74 -9.44 11.06
CA MET A 41 -8.95 -9.52 10.25
C MET A 41 -8.67 -9.42 8.75
N LEU A 42 -7.90 -8.42 8.32
CA LEU A 42 -7.53 -8.26 6.92
C LEU A 42 -6.46 -9.29 6.50
N ARG A 43 -5.54 -9.64 7.39
CA ARG A 43 -4.52 -10.69 7.17
C ARG A 43 -5.15 -12.04 6.80
N SER A 44 -6.22 -12.43 7.50
CA SER A 44 -6.94 -13.69 7.21
C SER A 44 -7.51 -13.80 5.78
N THR A 45 -7.62 -12.67 5.08
CA THR A 45 -8.15 -12.59 3.71
C THR A 45 -7.07 -12.71 2.63
N MET A 46 -5.78 -12.79 3.00
CA MET A 46 -4.66 -12.80 2.05
C MET A 46 -4.77 -13.85 0.95
N LYS A 47 -5.35 -15.02 1.27
CA LYS A 47 -5.64 -16.10 0.30
C LYS A 47 -6.57 -15.69 -0.85
N TYR A 48 -7.28 -14.56 -0.73
CA TYR A 48 -8.19 -14.03 -1.75
C TYR A 48 -7.63 -12.82 -2.50
N TRP A 49 -6.42 -12.37 -2.17
CA TRP A 49 -5.82 -11.17 -2.79
C TRP A 49 -5.30 -11.43 -4.21
N LEU A 50 -5.01 -12.69 -4.52
CA LEU A 50 -4.59 -13.16 -5.83
C LEU A 50 -5.45 -14.34 -6.25
N MET A 51 -5.71 -14.43 -7.54
CA MET A 51 -6.32 -15.60 -8.17
C MET A 51 -5.23 -16.43 -8.82
N GLU A 52 -5.36 -17.75 -8.74
CA GLU A 52 -4.52 -18.69 -9.47
C GLU A 52 -5.36 -19.54 -10.41
N CYS A 53 -4.97 -19.59 -11.69
CA CYS A 53 -5.63 -20.46 -12.64
C CYS A 53 -5.23 -21.92 -12.40
N PRO A 54 -6.18 -22.82 -12.06
CA PRO A 54 -5.85 -24.21 -11.73
C PRO A 54 -5.30 -25.01 -12.92
N ASN A 55 -5.56 -24.57 -14.15
CA ASN A 55 -5.12 -25.27 -15.35
C ASN A 55 -3.71 -24.89 -15.82
N CYS A 56 -3.31 -23.63 -15.66
CA CYS A 56 -2.03 -23.15 -16.20
C CYS A 56 -1.10 -22.49 -15.18
N GLY A 57 -1.54 -22.35 -13.93
CA GLY A 57 -0.77 -21.75 -12.84
C GLY A 57 -0.58 -20.23 -12.95
N TYR A 58 -1.25 -19.55 -13.90
CA TYR A 58 -1.16 -18.09 -14.01
C TYR A 58 -1.74 -17.42 -12.76
N VAL A 59 -0.96 -16.53 -12.14
CA VAL A 59 -1.36 -15.79 -10.95
C VAL A 59 -1.49 -14.29 -11.22
N ALA A 60 -2.66 -13.73 -10.89
CA ALA A 60 -2.92 -12.30 -10.97
C ALA A 60 -4.05 -11.86 -10.04
N LYS A 61 -4.15 -10.56 -9.76
CA LYS A 61 -5.34 -9.97 -9.11
C LYS A 61 -6.61 -10.17 -9.95
N ASN A 62 -6.48 -10.38 -11.26
CA ASN A 62 -7.59 -10.63 -12.16
C ASN A 62 -7.11 -11.50 -13.33
N LEU A 63 -7.62 -12.73 -13.44
CA LEU A 63 -7.22 -13.70 -14.48
C LEU A 63 -7.66 -13.31 -15.90
N ARG A 64 -8.57 -12.34 -16.08
CA ARG A 64 -8.95 -11.81 -17.40
C ARG A 64 -7.88 -10.92 -18.02
N ARG A 65 -6.94 -10.40 -17.21
CA ARG A 65 -5.86 -9.55 -17.71
C ARG A 65 -4.77 -10.43 -18.33
N TRP A 66 -4.50 -10.19 -19.61
CA TRP A 66 -3.42 -10.85 -20.33
C TRP A 66 -2.06 -10.50 -19.71
N PRO A 67 -1.23 -11.50 -19.37
CA PRO A 67 0.14 -11.25 -18.95
C PRO A 67 0.97 -10.79 -20.13
N TRP A 68 2.07 -10.11 -19.83
CA TRP A 68 3.06 -9.71 -20.83
C TRP A 68 3.95 -10.89 -21.26
N ALA A 69 4.01 -11.93 -20.42
CA ALA A 69 4.75 -13.15 -20.70
C ALA A 69 3.84 -14.21 -21.35
N ALA A 70 4.37 -14.90 -22.37
CA ALA A 70 3.68 -16.02 -23.01
C ALA A 70 3.52 -17.22 -22.05
N LYS A 71 2.55 -18.11 -22.33
CA LYS A 71 2.25 -19.31 -21.51
C LYS A 71 3.47 -20.20 -21.26
N LYS A 72 4.33 -20.40 -22.28
CA LYS A 72 5.56 -21.20 -22.14
C LYS A 72 6.54 -20.56 -21.15
N THR A 73 6.71 -19.25 -21.25
CA THR A 73 7.57 -18.47 -20.36
C THR A 73 7.04 -18.50 -18.93
N LEU A 74 5.73 -18.40 -18.71
CA LEU A 74 5.14 -18.54 -17.37
C LEU A 74 5.50 -19.88 -16.71
N ARG A 75 5.40 -20.99 -17.45
CA ARG A 75 5.81 -22.31 -16.94
C ARG A 75 7.28 -22.35 -16.55
N GLN A 76 8.15 -21.70 -17.32
CA GLN A 76 9.59 -21.62 -17.01
C GLN A 76 9.83 -20.78 -15.76
N ILE A 77 9.18 -19.61 -15.65
CA ILE A 77 9.26 -18.74 -14.47
C ILE A 77 8.84 -19.49 -13.20
N TYR A 78 7.83 -20.35 -13.28
CA TYR A 78 7.30 -21.08 -12.12
C TYR A 78 7.97 -22.44 -11.88
N SER A 79 8.90 -22.88 -12.73
CA SER A 79 9.48 -24.23 -12.66
C SER A 79 10.40 -24.46 -11.46
N GLY A 80 10.91 -23.39 -10.85
CA GLY A 80 11.82 -23.45 -9.69
C GLY A 80 11.14 -23.23 -8.34
N LEU A 81 9.81 -23.37 -8.24
CA LEU A 81 9.15 -23.29 -6.94
C LEU A 81 9.58 -24.47 -6.05
N ASP A 82 10.00 -24.15 -4.83
CA ASP A 82 10.26 -25.15 -3.80
C ASP A 82 8.96 -25.91 -3.48
N ALA A 83 9.02 -27.24 -3.48
CA ALA A 83 7.90 -28.10 -3.15
C ALA A 83 7.48 -27.97 -1.68
N ASN A 84 8.41 -27.56 -0.80
CA ASN A 84 8.17 -27.38 0.63
C ASN A 84 7.59 -26.00 0.96
N LEU A 85 7.52 -25.07 0.01
CA LEU A 85 6.94 -23.75 0.25
C LEU A 85 5.47 -23.89 0.72
N PRO A 86 5.01 -23.14 1.74
CA PRO A 86 3.62 -23.20 2.17
C PRO A 86 2.64 -22.81 1.07
N PHE A 87 1.54 -23.55 0.94
CA PHE A 87 0.52 -23.30 -0.09
C PHE A 87 -0.03 -21.86 -0.07
N SER A 88 -0.17 -21.27 1.13
CA SER A 88 -0.58 -19.88 1.33
C SER A 88 0.37 -18.86 0.66
N ALA A 89 1.65 -19.19 0.51
CA ALA A 89 2.68 -18.34 -0.07
C ALA A 89 2.88 -18.56 -1.59
N HIS A 90 2.42 -19.70 -2.14
CA HIS A 90 2.64 -20.08 -3.54
C HIS A 90 2.22 -19.00 -4.53
N ALA A 91 0.99 -18.50 -4.40
CA ALA A 91 0.45 -17.50 -5.32
C ALA A 91 1.26 -16.20 -5.29
N PHE A 92 1.64 -15.74 -4.09
CA PHE A 92 2.46 -14.54 -3.93
C PHE A 92 3.87 -14.73 -4.50
N TYR A 93 4.50 -15.88 -4.28
CA TYR A 93 5.83 -16.15 -4.82
C TYR A 93 5.82 -16.27 -6.35
N LYS A 94 4.86 -16.99 -6.94
CA LYS A 94 4.65 -16.99 -8.41
C LYS A 94 4.44 -15.57 -8.94
N ARG A 95 3.68 -14.75 -8.22
CA ARG A 95 3.47 -13.35 -8.60
C ARG A 95 4.76 -12.55 -8.55
N ALA A 96 5.60 -12.77 -7.56
CA ALA A 96 6.90 -12.11 -7.42
C ALA A 96 7.83 -12.45 -8.60
N LEU A 97 8.00 -13.74 -8.91
CA LEU A 97 8.81 -14.22 -10.02
C LEU A 97 8.33 -13.67 -11.36
N TYR A 98 7.01 -13.65 -11.58
CA TYR A 98 6.42 -13.02 -12.77
C TYR A 98 6.75 -11.53 -12.85
N CYS A 99 6.58 -10.80 -11.74
CA CYS A 99 6.86 -9.36 -11.70
C CYS A 99 8.34 -9.05 -11.92
N GLU A 100 9.26 -9.87 -11.40
CA GLU A 100 10.70 -9.73 -11.71
C GLU A 100 10.99 -9.94 -13.18
N HIS A 101 10.41 -11.00 -13.79
CA HIS A 101 10.60 -11.30 -15.20
C HIS A 101 10.19 -10.13 -16.11
N VAL A 102 9.04 -9.51 -15.83
CA VAL A 102 8.56 -8.33 -16.59
C VAL A 102 9.14 -7.00 -16.08
N ARG A 103 10.14 -7.04 -15.19
CA ARG A 103 10.82 -5.87 -14.59
C ARG A 103 9.87 -4.90 -13.85
N HIS A 104 8.74 -5.40 -13.37
CA HIS A 104 7.82 -4.64 -12.53
C HIS A 104 8.26 -4.67 -11.06
N THR A 105 9.27 -3.85 -10.73
CA THR A 105 9.94 -3.84 -9.41
C THR A 105 8.98 -3.65 -8.24
N THR A 106 8.02 -2.72 -8.31
CA THR A 106 7.08 -2.45 -7.20
C THR A 106 6.16 -3.65 -6.97
N GLY A 107 5.70 -4.29 -8.05
CA GLY A 107 4.91 -5.51 -7.95
C GLY A 107 5.68 -6.68 -7.37
N ALA A 108 6.96 -6.83 -7.75
CA ALA A 108 7.84 -7.87 -7.20
C ALA A 108 8.09 -7.65 -5.70
N LEU A 109 8.41 -6.42 -5.29
CA LEU A 109 8.62 -6.05 -3.88
C LEU A 109 7.39 -6.40 -3.03
N ARG A 110 6.20 -5.95 -3.42
CA ARG A 110 4.95 -6.25 -2.72
C ARG A 110 4.69 -7.76 -2.65
N ALA A 111 4.89 -8.47 -3.77
CA ALA A 111 4.62 -9.91 -3.83
C ALA A 111 5.60 -10.74 -2.97
N TYR A 112 6.88 -10.37 -2.91
CA TYR A 112 7.84 -10.99 -2.00
C TYR A 112 7.50 -10.74 -0.54
N LEU A 113 7.11 -9.50 -0.20
CA LEU A 113 6.67 -9.16 1.15
C LEU A 113 5.45 -9.99 1.58
N TYR A 114 4.44 -10.11 0.71
CA TYR A 114 3.24 -10.89 1.01
C TYR A 114 3.53 -12.40 1.09
N ALA A 115 4.46 -12.90 0.29
CA ALA A 115 4.93 -14.28 0.41
C ALA A 115 5.61 -14.53 1.76
N ALA A 116 6.45 -13.58 2.23
CA ALA A 116 7.08 -13.66 3.54
C ALA A 116 6.05 -13.68 4.69
N TRP A 117 5.03 -12.83 4.62
CA TRP A 117 3.91 -12.84 5.59
C TRP A 117 3.14 -14.17 5.59
N ALA A 118 2.87 -14.71 4.40
CA ALA A 118 2.18 -16.00 4.28
C ALA A 118 3.02 -17.16 4.82
N CYS A 119 4.35 -17.06 4.76
CA CYS A 119 5.26 -18.01 5.39
C CYS A 119 5.29 -17.84 6.91
N ASP A 120 5.28 -16.60 7.43
CA ASP A 120 5.16 -16.36 8.88
C ASP A 120 3.86 -16.95 9.45
N ASP A 121 2.72 -16.79 8.76
CA ASP A 121 1.44 -17.41 9.18
C ASP A 121 1.47 -18.94 9.17
N ALA A 122 2.40 -19.53 8.41
CA ALA A 122 2.62 -20.96 8.32
C ALA A 122 3.80 -21.45 9.18
N GLU A 123 4.37 -20.57 10.01
CA GLU A 123 5.54 -20.84 10.86
C GLU A 123 6.78 -21.35 10.07
N ASP A 124 6.92 -20.91 8.82
CA ASP A 124 8.03 -21.28 7.94
C ASP A 124 9.08 -20.14 7.86
N ASP A 125 9.95 -20.11 8.87
CA ASP A 125 10.98 -19.08 8.99
C ASP A 125 12.00 -19.09 7.85
N ILE A 126 12.30 -20.26 7.28
CA ILE A 126 13.31 -20.42 6.23
C ILE A 126 12.85 -19.73 4.95
N HIS A 127 11.63 -20.01 4.51
CA HIS A 127 11.08 -19.36 3.33
C HIS A 127 10.76 -17.89 3.61
N ALA A 128 10.26 -17.55 4.79
CA ALA A 128 10.00 -16.16 5.15
C ALA A 128 11.28 -15.31 5.07
N MET A 129 12.40 -15.82 5.60
CA MET A 129 13.73 -15.21 5.49
C MET A 129 14.17 -15.02 4.04
N ALA A 130 14.08 -16.06 3.21
CA ALA A 130 14.46 -16.00 1.80
C ALA A 130 13.67 -14.93 1.02
N MET A 131 12.35 -14.85 1.25
CA MET A 131 11.49 -13.84 0.63
C MET A 131 11.79 -12.43 1.12
N ARG A 132 12.12 -12.26 2.41
CA ARG A 132 12.55 -10.97 2.97
C ARG A 132 13.85 -10.47 2.36
N LEU A 133 14.84 -11.33 2.14
CA LEU A 133 16.10 -10.96 1.49
C LEU A 133 15.85 -10.42 0.06
N LYS A 134 14.96 -11.08 -0.69
CA LYS A 134 14.54 -10.59 -2.02
C LYS A 134 13.78 -9.25 -1.92
N CYS A 135 12.87 -9.12 -0.98
CA CYS A 135 12.15 -7.87 -0.74
C CYS A 135 13.10 -6.71 -0.40
N LEU A 136 14.10 -6.97 0.47
CA LEU A 136 15.10 -6.00 0.91
C LEU A 136 15.93 -5.47 -0.26
N GLU A 137 16.41 -6.36 -1.13
CA GLU A 137 17.16 -5.97 -2.33
C GLU A 137 16.37 -4.99 -3.21
N LEU A 138 15.08 -5.29 -3.44
CA LEU A 138 14.19 -4.46 -4.24
C LEU A 138 13.84 -3.14 -3.54
N ALA A 139 13.64 -3.17 -2.21
CA ALA A 139 13.32 -1.99 -1.42
C ALA A 139 14.49 -0.99 -1.40
N GLN A 140 15.73 -1.48 -1.24
CA GLN A 140 16.94 -0.66 -1.31
C GLN A 140 17.09 0.00 -2.68
N LYS A 141 16.87 -0.75 -3.77
CA LYS A 141 16.88 -0.19 -5.13
C LYS A 141 15.84 0.93 -5.30
N LYS A 142 14.65 0.77 -4.72
CA LYS A 142 13.57 1.78 -4.79
C LYS A 142 13.81 3.02 -3.95
N LEU A 143 14.55 2.90 -2.85
CA LEU A 143 14.84 4.01 -1.95
C LEU A 143 15.53 5.18 -2.66
N HIS A 144 16.38 4.90 -3.64
CA HIS A 144 17.15 5.92 -4.37
C HIS A 144 16.33 6.74 -5.38
N CYS A 145 15.15 6.25 -5.81
CA CYS A 145 14.36 6.86 -6.88
C CYS A 145 12.97 7.33 -6.43
N CYS A 146 12.66 7.26 -5.13
CA CYS A 146 11.33 7.56 -4.62
C CYS A 146 11.22 8.97 -4.00
N ARG A 147 10.03 9.58 -4.11
CA ARG A 147 9.69 10.84 -3.43
C ARG A 147 9.77 10.69 -1.90
N ARG A 148 9.93 11.80 -1.17
CA ARG A 148 10.15 11.84 0.30
C ARG A 148 9.14 11.01 1.11
N SER A 149 7.84 11.06 0.82
CA SER A 149 6.84 10.27 1.54
C SER A 149 7.01 8.76 1.34
N LYS A 150 7.23 8.33 0.09
CA LYS A 150 7.55 6.94 -0.25
C LYS A 150 8.89 6.52 0.35
N TRP A 151 9.88 7.42 0.39
CA TRP A 151 11.19 7.19 0.99
C TRP A 151 11.08 6.79 2.46
N ARG A 152 10.28 7.50 3.27
CA ARG A 152 10.06 7.16 4.70
C ARG A 152 9.49 5.76 4.90
N LYS A 153 8.52 5.37 4.07
CA LYS A 153 7.93 4.01 4.14
C LYS A 153 8.93 2.93 3.75
N HIS A 154 9.73 3.18 2.73
CA HIS A 154 10.81 2.26 2.37
C HIS A 154 11.87 2.20 3.47
N MET A 155 12.19 3.30 4.15
CA MET A 155 13.07 3.28 5.32
C MET A 155 12.51 2.42 6.44
N GLN A 156 11.23 2.59 6.80
CA GLN A 156 10.58 1.76 7.82
C GLN A 156 10.59 0.28 7.42
N LEU A 157 10.22 -0.03 6.18
CA LEU A 157 10.21 -1.41 5.67
C LEU A 157 11.61 -2.01 5.67
N ILE A 158 12.61 -1.26 5.18
CA ILE A 158 14.01 -1.71 5.14
C ILE A 158 14.51 -1.98 6.55
N ALA A 159 14.16 -1.15 7.53
CA ALA A 159 14.54 -1.38 8.92
C ALA A 159 13.98 -2.72 9.43
N ASP A 160 12.72 -3.05 9.12
CA ASP A 160 12.10 -4.29 9.59
C ASP A 160 12.70 -5.49 8.87
N LEU A 161 12.86 -5.38 7.55
CA LEU A 161 13.52 -6.41 6.76
C LEU A 161 14.94 -6.68 7.25
N LEU A 162 15.74 -5.65 7.56
CA LEU A 162 17.09 -5.83 8.10
C LEU A 162 17.07 -6.50 9.48
N ARG A 163 16.13 -6.11 10.36
CA ARG A 163 15.94 -6.76 11.66
C ARG A 163 15.56 -8.22 11.51
N ARG A 164 14.49 -8.52 10.77
CA ARG A 164 13.96 -9.88 10.57
C ARG A 164 14.87 -10.76 9.71
N THR A 165 15.82 -10.17 8.98
CA THR A 165 16.91 -10.88 8.30
C THR A 165 18.22 -10.93 9.09
N GLN A 166 18.20 -10.49 10.36
CA GLN A 166 19.33 -10.50 11.28
C GLN A 166 20.56 -9.70 10.80
N ASN A 167 20.36 -8.75 9.88
CA ASN A 167 21.40 -7.84 9.41
C ASN A 167 21.50 -6.61 10.33
N ILE A 168 21.89 -6.87 11.58
CA ILE A 168 21.96 -5.87 12.65
C ILE A 168 22.95 -4.75 12.30
N ALA A 169 24.08 -5.09 11.67
CA ALA A 169 25.11 -4.11 11.31
C ALA A 169 24.58 -3.04 10.34
N ALA A 170 23.86 -3.46 9.28
CA ALA A 170 23.27 -2.52 8.33
C ALA A 170 22.12 -1.71 8.96
N LEU A 171 21.30 -2.32 9.83
CA LEU A 171 20.26 -1.60 10.56
C LEU A 171 20.85 -0.53 11.48
N ARG A 172 21.92 -0.86 12.21
CA ARG A 172 22.62 0.08 13.11
C ARG A 172 23.14 1.30 12.34
N ALA A 173 23.63 1.10 11.13
CA ALA A 173 24.17 2.14 10.26
C ALA A 173 23.11 3.11 9.67
N MET A 174 21.81 2.81 9.77
CA MET A 174 20.76 3.72 9.29
C MET A 174 20.75 5.01 10.11
N ASP A 175 20.78 6.19 9.48
CA ASP A 175 20.82 7.47 10.19
C ASP A 175 19.44 7.84 10.78
N THR A 176 19.33 7.83 12.10
CA THR A 176 18.11 8.25 12.83
C THR A 176 17.98 9.78 12.94
N ASN A 177 19.04 10.53 12.64
CA ASN A 177 19.06 11.99 12.66
C ASN A 177 18.78 12.62 11.30
N ASP A 178 18.54 11.82 10.26
CA ASP A 178 18.23 12.30 8.92
C ASP A 178 17.02 13.24 8.97
N ARG A 179 17.22 14.49 8.53
CA ARG A 179 16.20 15.57 8.54
C ARG A 179 15.00 15.26 7.64
N ARG A 180 15.06 14.20 6.83
CA ARG A 180 13.96 13.71 6.02
C ARG A 180 12.95 12.89 6.82
N LEU A 181 13.38 12.24 7.90
CA LEU A 181 12.52 11.47 8.79
C LEU A 181 11.55 12.40 9.51
N ASP A 182 10.29 11.99 9.60
CA ASP A 182 9.36 12.55 10.58
C ASP A 182 9.57 11.88 11.95
N TYR A 183 8.91 12.42 12.97
CA TYR A 183 8.96 11.90 14.33
C TYR A 183 8.59 10.40 14.36
N THR A 184 7.46 10.04 13.77
CA THR A 184 6.97 8.66 13.75
C THR A 184 7.96 7.69 13.12
N THR A 185 8.49 7.99 11.94
CA THR A 185 9.46 7.11 11.24
C THR A 185 10.76 7.00 12.05
N ARG A 186 11.17 8.08 12.73
CA ARG A 186 12.36 8.09 13.59
C ARG A 186 12.17 7.17 14.80
N GLU A 187 11.07 7.31 15.53
CA GLU A 187 10.77 6.47 16.69
C GLU A 187 10.64 5.00 16.31
N LEU A 188 9.97 4.71 15.19
CA LEU A 188 9.92 3.35 14.62
C LEU A 188 11.32 2.80 14.32
N LEU A 189 12.21 3.60 13.76
CA LEU A 189 13.58 3.17 13.45
C LEU A 189 14.41 2.93 14.72
N ILE A 190 14.29 3.81 15.73
CA ILE A 190 14.96 3.65 17.03
C ILE A 190 14.46 2.39 17.73
N TYR A 191 13.15 2.18 17.76
CA TYR A 191 12.53 0.99 18.34
C TYR A 191 13.03 -0.30 17.66
N GLN A 192 13.04 -0.34 16.34
CA GLN A 192 13.53 -1.50 15.58
C GLN A 192 15.02 -1.79 15.82
N LYS A 193 15.85 -0.75 15.95
CA LYS A 193 17.25 -0.93 16.38
C LYS A 193 17.33 -1.55 17.76
N ALA A 194 16.56 -1.06 18.72
CA ALA A 194 16.55 -1.59 20.08
C ALA A 194 16.11 -3.07 20.15
N LEU A 195 15.11 -3.46 19.36
CA LEU A 195 14.70 -4.86 19.21
C LEU A 195 15.83 -5.73 18.64
N ALA A 196 16.50 -5.25 17.58
CA ALA A 196 17.61 -5.97 16.97
C ALA A 196 18.79 -6.20 17.93
N GLU A 197 19.14 -5.21 18.77
CA GLU A 197 20.19 -5.38 19.80
C GLU A 197 19.81 -6.45 20.85
N LYS A 198 18.51 -6.58 21.15
CA LYS A 198 17.97 -7.64 22.02
C LYS A 198 17.82 -9.00 21.31
N HIS A 199 18.21 -9.09 20.04
CA HIS A 199 18.02 -10.27 19.18
C HIS A 199 16.54 -10.66 19.04
N ASP A 200 15.64 -9.67 19.10
CA ASP A 200 14.22 -9.88 18.84
C ASP A 200 13.92 -9.67 17.36
N PHE A 201 13.68 -10.80 16.68
CA PHE A 201 13.38 -10.87 15.26
C PHE A 201 11.91 -11.23 14.98
N SER A 202 11.09 -11.26 16.03
CA SER A 202 9.67 -11.56 15.93
C SER A 202 8.90 -10.42 15.26
N ALA A 203 7.64 -10.67 14.91
CA ALA A 203 6.77 -9.64 14.37
C ALA A 203 6.30 -8.73 15.52
N HIS A 204 6.47 -7.42 15.34
CA HIS A 204 5.95 -6.40 16.26
C HIS A 204 4.97 -5.50 15.53
N ASN A 205 4.09 -4.87 16.29
CA ASN A 205 3.09 -3.95 15.78
C ASN A 205 3.37 -2.49 16.16
N ARG A 206 2.74 -1.56 15.42
CA ARG A 206 2.90 -0.13 15.69
C ARG A 206 2.32 0.33 17.03
N ALA A 207 1.37 -0.41 17.60
CA ALA A 207 0.76 -0.10 18.89
C ALA A 207 1.66 -0.43 20.10
N GLU A 208 2.74 -1.20 19.90
CA GLU A 208 3.76 -1.47 20.93
C GLU A 208 4.67 -0.26 21.21
N ILE A 209 4.61 0.75 20.35
CA ILE A 209 5.33 2.00 20.53
C ILE A 209 4.31 3.00 21.05
N ASP A 210 4.61 3.57 22.22
CA ASP A 210 3.88 4.74 22.70
C ASP A 210 4.29 5.95 21.86
N LEU A 211 3.72 6.00 20.66
CA LEU A 211 3.72 7.20 19.84
C LEU A 211 2.80 8.18 20.56
N GLU A 212 3.36 8.84 21.56
CA GLU A 212 2.74 10.01 22.19
C GLU A 212 2.21 10.89 21.04
N PRO A 213 0.89 11.17 20.99
CA PRO A 213 0.33 12.10 20.04
C PRO A 213 0.77 13.51 20.46
N PHE A 214 2.06 13.80 20.37
CA PHE A 214 2.63 15.04 20.86
C PHE A 214 3.03 15.94 19.71
N ASP A 215 2.24 17.00 19.60
CA ASP A 215 2.72 18.37 19.75
C ASP A 215 3.85 18.74 18.81
N ASN A 216 3.46 19.03 17.55
CA ASN A 216 3.66 20.31 16.88
C ASN A 216 5.05 20.99 16.96
N PHE A 217 6.11 20.29 17.34
CA PHE A 217 7.41 20.92 17.58
C PHE A 217 8.02 21.48 16.29
N TYR A 218 7.49 21.08 15.13
CA TYR A 218 7.78 21.69 13.82
C TYR A 218 6.56 21.89 12.90
N GLU A 219 5.33 21.64 13.34
CA GLU A 219 4.13 21.82 12.50
C GLU A 219 3.10 22.69 13.22
N ARG A 220 2.78 23.83 12.59
CA ARG A 220 1.88 24.87 13.12
C ARG A 220 0.49 24.31 13.41
N LYS A 221 0.03 24.58 14.65
CA LYS A 221 -1.34 24.73 15.18
C LYS A 221 -2.36 23.64 14.85
N SER A 222 -2.90 23.05 15.92
CA SER A 222 -4.21 22.41 15.97
C SER A 222 -5.27 23.30 15.30
N SER A 223 -5.86 22.82 14.19
CA SER A 223 -7.14 23.33 13.73
C SER A 223 -8.24 22.45 14.31
N ASP A 224 -9.14 23.03 15.09
CA ASP A 224 -10.43 22.44 15.49
C ASP A 224 -11.40 22.28 14.28
N GLY A 225 -10.87 22.07 13.07
CA GLY A 225 -11.60 21.94 11.83
C GLY A 225 -12.02 20.50 11.58
N LEU A 226 -13.15 20.33 10.89
CA LEU A 226 -13.60 19.05 10.34
C LEU A 226 -12.49 18.40 9.50
N ASP A 227 -12.51 17.07 9.45
CA ASP A 227 -11.53 16.25 8.72
C ASP A 227 -11.39 16.71 7.25
N PRO A 228 -10.24 17.27 6.84
CA PRO A 228 -10.05 17.82 5.50
C PRO A 228 -10.18 16.79 4.38
N SER A 229 -10.09 15.49 4.70
CA SER A 229 -10.19 14.42 3.70
C SER A 229 -11.62 14.24 3.16
N TYR A 230 -12.63 14.50 4.00
CA TYR A 230 -14.05 14.40 3.61
C TYR A 230 -14.49 15.62 2.80
N GLU A 231 -13.91 16.78 3.08
CA GLU A 231 -14.10 18.01 2.30
C GLU A 231 -13.39 17.91 0.95
N LEU A 232 -12.23 17.25 0.87
CA LEU A 232 -11.44 17.13 -0.36
C LEU A 232 -12.14 16.34 -1.48
N GLU A 233 -12.74 15.18 -1.19
CA GLU A 233 -13.45 14.40 -2.22
C GLU A 233 -14.70 15.13 -2.72
N ALA A 234 -15.42 15.81 -1.82
CA ALA A 234 -16.58 16.62 -2.14
C ALA A 234 -16.18 17.83 -2.99
N ASP A 235 -15.14 18.57 -2.59
CA ASP A 235 -14.62 19.72 -3.32
C ASP A 235 -14.05 19.31 -4.69
N LEU A 236 -13.40 18.15 -4.82
CA LEU A 236 -12.92 17.64 -6.12
C LEU A 236 -14.08 17.26 -7.07
N ALA A 237 -15.12 16.62 -6.56
CA ALA A 237 -16.31 16.33 -7.35
C ALA A 237 -17.02 17.63 -7.78
N GLN A 238 -17.06 18.63 -6.90
CA GLN A 238 -17.68 19.91 -7.13
C GLN A 238 -16.84 20.82 -8.06
N ALA A 239 -15.52 20.69 -8.04
CA ALA A 239 -14.61 21.32 -9.01
C ALA A 239 -14.79 20.80 -10.45
N LEU A 240 -15.39 19.61 -10.61
CA LEU A 240 -15.76 19.05 -11.91
C LEU A 240 -17.24 19.32 -12.28
N SER A 241 -17.96 20.07 -11.45
CA SER A 241 -19.37 20.43 -11.69
C SER A 241 -19.55 21.24 -12.97
N MET A 242 -20.71 21.04 -13.62
CA MET A 242 -21.15 21.86 -14.75
C MET A 242 -21.59 23.27 -14.30
N HIS A 243 -21.85 23.48 -13.01
CA HIS A 243 -22.25 24.77 -12.45
C HIS A 243 -21.01 25.63 -12.11
N PRO A 244 -20.83 26.81 -12.75
CA PRO A 244 -19.61 27.61 -12.59
C PRO A 244 -19.38 28.14 -11.17
N ALA A 245 -20.44 28.43 -10.42
CA ALA A 245 -20.35 28.94 -9.04
C ALA A 245 -19.77 27.88 -8.10
N ASP A 246 -20.36 26.68 -8.13
CA ASP A 246 -19.90 25.51 -7.37
C ASP A 246 -18.44 25.15 -7.68
N ARG A 247 -18.07 25.21 -8.96
CA ARG A 247 -16.68 24.97 -9.38
C ARG A 247 -15.72 26.03 -8.86
N THR A 248 -16.11 27.30 -8.89
CA THR A 248 -15.25 28.40 -8.43
C THR A 248 -15.04 28.32 -6.92
N GLU A 249 -16.11 28.09 -6.17
CA GLU A 249 -16.06 27.94 -4.71
C GLU A 249 -15.23 26.72 -4.29
N ALA A 250 -15.42 25.58 -4.96
CA ALA A 250 -14.64 24.37 -4.69
C ALA A 250 -13.15 24.55 -5.02
N LEU A 251 -12.82 25.21 -6.13
CA LEU A 251 -11.43 25.51 -6.49
C LEU A 251 -10.77 26.47 -5.48
N GLU A 252 -11.49 27.45 -4.94
CA GLU A 252 -10.99 28.35 -3.90
C GLU A 252 -10.73 27.62 -2.57
N ARG A 253 -11.59 26.67 -2.20
CA ARG A 253 -11.41 25.82 -1.00
C ARG A 253 -10.23 24.87 -1.15
N LEU A 254 -10.09 24.22 -2.31
CA LEU A 254 -8.92 23.40 -2.64
C LEU A 254 -7.62 24.22 -2.63
N ASP A 255 -7.69 25.48 -3.07
CA ASP A 255 -6.59 26.44 -2.98
C ASP A 255 -6.26 26.84 -1.52
N PHE A 256 -7.21 26.76 -0.58
CA PHE A 256 -6.95 27.04 0.83
C PHE A 256 -6.22 25.88 1.54
N LEU A 257 -6.36 24.65 1.03
CA LEU A 257 -5.71 23.43 1.54
C LEU A 257 -4.22 23.29 1.11
N ARG A 258 -3.63 24.31 0.46
CA ARG A 258 -2.26 24.30 -0.08
C ARG A 258 -1.16 24.48 1.00
N PRO A 259 -0.17 23.57 1.12
CA PRO A 259 1.14 23.93 1.65
C PRO A 259 1.96 24.60 0.54
N HIS A 260 2.31 25.87 0.73
CA HIS A 260 2.70 26.81 -0.34
C HIS A 260 4.03 26.54 -1.07
N GLU A 261 4.77 25.46 -0.78
CA GLU A 261 6.15 25.30 -1.30
C GLU A 261 6.47 23.95 -2.01
N LEU A 262 5.56 22.97 -2.12
CA LEU A 262 5.93 21.63 -2.63
C LEU A 262 4.87 20.95 -3.51
N ASN A 263 4.40 21.57 -4.61
CA ASN A 263 3.37 20.92 -5.45
C ASN A 263 3.48 21.10 -6.98
N LEU A 264 4.65 20.81 -7.55
CA LEU A 264 4.86 20.74 -9.02
C LEU A 264 3.90 19.79 -9.78
N PRO A 265 3.52 18.61 -9.28
CA PRO A 265 2.53 17.76 -9.96
C PRO A 265 1.13 18.37 -9.98
N TYR A 266 0.74 19.07 -8.90
CA TYR A 266 -0.55 19.75 -8.81
C TYR A 266 -0.66 20.88 -9.83
N HIS A 267 0.43 21.58 -10.18
CA HIS A 267 0.40 22.61 -11.24
C HIS A 267 0.05 22.06 -12.63
N ALA A 268 0.36 20.79 -12.93
CA ALA A 268 -0.06 20.15 -14.17
C ALA A 268 -1.56 19.78 -14.14
N TYR A 269 -2.11 19.45 -12.97
CA TYR A 269 -3.54 19.11 -12.79
C TYR A 269 -4.43 20.33 -12.57
N ASP A 270 -3.97 21.39 -11.91
CA ASP A 270 -4.65 22.68 -11.76
C ASP A 270 -4.88 23.34 -13.12
N ALA A 271 -3.90 23.27 -14.02
CA ALA A 271 -4.08 23.70 -15.41
C ALA A 271 -5.19 22.91 -16.11
N VAL A 272 -5.26 21.60 -15.91
CA VAL A 272 -6.30 20.72 -16.49
C VAL A 272 -7.68 20.98 -15.87
N LEU A 273 -7.77 21.15 -14.55
CA LEU A 273 -9.02 21.43 -13.83
C LEU A 273 -9.56 22.82 -14.15
N ARG A 274 -8.70 23.85 -14.22
CA ARG A 274 -9.08 25.21 -14.64
C ARG A 274 -9.45 25.28 -16.13
N GLN A 275 -8.87 24.42 -16.97
CA GLN A 275 -9.23 24.30 -18.39
C GLN A 275 -10.47 23.43 -18.63
N HIS A 276 -10.81 22.53 -17.71
CA HIS A 276 -12.01 21.70 -17.76
C HIS A 276 -13.25 22.57 -17.49
N ARG A 277 -13.78 23.19 -18.55
CA ARG A 277 -14.94 24.11 -18.50
C ARG A 277 -16.27 23.45 -18.07
N GLY A 278 -16.24 22.22 -17.55
CA GLY A 278 -17.43 21.44 -17.18
C GLY A 278 -18.31 21.07 -18.39
N LEU A 279 -17.72 20.96 -19.58
CA LEU A 279 -18.44 20.60 -20.81
C LEU A 279 -18.44 19.08 -21.00
N PRO A 280 -19.57 18.48 -21.43
CA PRO A 280 -19.60 17.06 -21.81
C PRO A 280 -18.77 16.80 -23.07
N VAL A 281 -18.33 15.55 -23.22
CA VAL A 281 -17.39 15.06 -24.24
C VAL A 281 -17.72 15.61 -25.65
N SER A 282 -16.80 16.37 -26.23
CA SER A 282 -16.71 16.59 -27.67
C SER A 282 -15.23 16.63 -28.11
N THR A 283 -15.01 16.58 -29.42
CA THR A 283 -13.81 16.19 -30.18
C THR A 283 -12.48 16.87 -29.85
N ASP A 284 -12.44 17.84 -28.94
CA ASP A 284 -11.25 18.63 -28.61
C ASP A 284 -10.64 18.29 -27.23
N ASN A 285 -11.22 17.33 -26.48
CA ASN A 285 -10.67 16.88 -25.19
C ASN A 285 -10.24 15.39 -25.28
N PRO A 286 -8.91 15.09 -25.32
CA PRO A 286 -8.43 13.75 -25.68
C PRO A 286 -8.50 12.70 -24.56
N TYR A 287 -9.00 13.06 -23.36
CA TYR A 287 -9.03 12.15 -22.22
C TYR A 287 -10.45 11.98 -21.68
N ASP A 288 -10.92 10.73 -21.68
CA ASP A 288 -12.18 10.31 -21.08
C ASP A 288 -12.14 10.56 -19.56
N VAL A 289 -13.24 11.08 -19.00
CA VAL A 289 -13.43 11.31 -17.55
C VAL A 289 -13.17 10.03 -16.75
N GLU A 290 -13.54 8.86 -17.29
CA GLU A 290 -13.28 7.58 -16.64
C GLU A 290 -11.81 7.16 -16.68
N ASP A 291 -11.05 7.62 -17.68
CA ASP A 291 -9.61 7.34 -17.78
C ASP A 291 -8.79 8.33 -16.94
N ILE A 292 -9.23 9.60 -16.85
CA ILE A 292 -8.72 10.55 -15.87
C ILE A 292 -9.01 10.05 -14.45
N ALA A 293 -10.24 9.60 -14.17
CA ALA A 293 -10.60 9.04 -12.87
C ALA A 293 -9.81 7.77 -12.52
N LYS A 294 -9.43 6.92 -13.49
CA LYS A 294 -8.56 5.74 -13.26
C LYS A 294 -7.11 6.11 -13.00
N VAL A 295 -6.58 7.11 -13.72
CA VAL A 295 -5.19 7.59 -13.53
C VAL A 295 -5.08 8.31 -12.20
N VAL A 296 -6.01 9.23 -11.92
CA VAL A 296 -6.16 9.90 -10.63
C VAL A 296 -6.34 8.86 -9.54
N ASN A 297 -7.28 7.92 -9.65
CA ASN A 297 -7.43 6.87 -8.63
C ASN A 297 -6.22 5.96 -8.51
N SER A 298 -5.42 5.65 -9.53
CA SER A 298 -4.29 4.72 -9.33
C SER A 298 -3.10 5.37 -8.61
N GLU A 299 -2.76 6.62 -8.93
CA GLU A 299 -1.70 7.35 -8.24
C GLU A 299 -2.18 7.97 -6.92
N PHE A 300 -3.44 8.39 -6.85
CA PHE A 300 -4.13 8.85 -5.64
C PHE A 300 -4.46 7.69 -4.70
N LEU A 301 -4.86 6.51 -5.17
CA LEU A 301 -4.99 5.31 -4.32
C LEU A 301 -3.64 4.71 -3.97
N ASP A 302 -2.58 4.80 -4.77
CA ASP A 302 -1.22 4.50 -4.27
C ASP A 302 -0.76 5.57 -3.24
N MET A 303 -1.30 6.79 -3.30
CA MET A 303 -1.12 7.85 -2.31
C MET A 303 -2.04 7.67 -1.07
N MET A 304 -3.22 7.08 -1.20
CA MET A 304 -4.21 6.84 -0.13
C MET A 304 -4.04 5.46 0.53
N GLU A 305 -3.54 4.46 -0.19
CA GLU A 305 -2.92 3.25 0.39
C GLU A 305 -1.67 3.65 1.19
N THR A 306 -1.09 4.83 0.92
CA THR A 306 -0.12 5.44 1.82
C THR A 306 -0.72 6.19 3.02
N PHE A 307 -2.04 6.28 3.13
CA PHE A 307 -2.82 6.76 4.28
C PHE A 307 -3.70 5.68 4.95
N ALA A 308 -3.49 4.38 4.67
CA ALA A 308 -4.15 3.30 5.40
C ALA A 308 -3.58 3.10 6.82
N VAL A 309 -3.71 4.11 7.67
CA VAL A 309 -4.36 3.94 8.98
C VAL A 309 -5.68 4.69 8.84
N PRO A 310 -6.83 4.02 8.75
CA PRO A 310 -8.11 4.70 8.81
C PRO A 310 -8.14 5.54 10.09
N HIS A 311 -8.45 6.83 9.98
CA HIS A 311 -8.55 7.77 11.10
C HIS A 311 -9.81 7.54 11.94
N SER A 312 -10.24 6.28 12.12
CA SER A 312 -11.27 5.87 13.06
C SER A 312 -10.69 5.28 14.36
N MET A 313 -9.44 5.58 14.70
CA MET A 313 -8.91 5.45 16.07
C MET A 313 -9.13 6.74 16.86
N VAL A 314 -10.35 7.30 16.79
CA VAL A 314 -10.81 8.20 17.84
C VAL A 314 -10.90 7.36 19.11
N ARG A 315 -9.99 7.64 20.04
CA ARG A 315 -10.05 7.21 21.43
C ARG A 315 -11.43 7.56 22.01
N GLU A 316 -12.35 6.61 22.06
CA GLU A 316 -13.29 6.58 23.17
C GLU A 316 -12.63 5.80 24.31
N ARG A 317 -11.96 6.55 25.20
CA ARG A 317 -11.89 6.13 26.59
C ARG A 317 -13.34 6.01 27.05
N VAL A 318 -13.88 4.80 27.12
CA VAL A 318 -15.03 4.53 27.98
C VAL A 318 -14.53 4.70 29.40
N THR A 319 -14.58 5.94 29.89
CA THR A 319 -14.52 6.20 31.32
C THR A 319 -15.69 5.47 31.95
N LEU A 320 -15.36 4.40 32.68
CA LEU A 320 -16.13 3.89 33.79
C LEU A 320 -16.50 5.07 34.70
N GLN A 321 -17.66 5.68 34.49
CA GLN A 321 -18.37 6.43 35.51
C GLN A 321 -19.80 6.72 35.04
N ASN A 322 -20.73 6.28 35.89
CA ASN A 322 -22.13 6.68 35.99
C ASN A 322 -23.12 5.99 35.05
N LYS A 323 -23.74 4.91 35.56
CA LYS A 323 -25.10 5.02 36.12
C LYS A 323 -25.53 3.73 36.84
N THR A 324 -25.68 3.85 38.16
CA THR A 324 -26.94 3.49 38.85
C THR A 324 -28.16 3.95 38.07
#